data_AF-A0A0W0WBK2-F1
#
_entry.id   AF-A0A0W0WBK2-F1
#
_cell.length_a   1.000
_cell.length_b   1.000
_cell.length_c   1.000
_cell.angle_alpha   90.00
_cell.angle_beta   90.00
_cell.angle_gamma   90.00
#
_symmetry.space_group_name_H-M   'P 1'
#
loop_
_entity.id
_entity.type
_entity.pdbx_description
1 polymer ?
#
loop_
_entity_poly.entity_id
_entity_poly.type
_entity_poly.pdbx_seq_one_letter_code
_entity_poly.pdbx_strand_id
1 'polypeptide(L)'
;MREQDQLNGQLIGWVILCIRFVQGWIFWGGGSRRFIYDPQKLNPYAPQWMANKIQSAMPGALFDLSSVVSFLLHHFILLYVAIIGFSLLELLSGVGLILGFCTRAAAMVTAVISIILMLLFGWQGSTCLDEWTMAVSNLSMGLALILAGSSVYSLDAWFIKRRPHLLQKRWFLLLNSGPWAFTSLRRTAIVFFIFTVIFTVGTYDFYRGAVFSRYHAGPVSADVFHLSLSNGQLDANGSVRFKLNVDAGPSTVPAYIVRIELLDSTNKIVETWTASTLRALPKAALLNHYHYNKIDTGIYGLVAPESAEAEVLLPGQQFTRLNTGSYLLQVYTIDGKRWNLDLDLK
;
A
#
# COMPACT_ATOMS: atom_id res chain seq x y z
N MET A 1 32.98 29.18 -20.46
CA MET A 1 31.96 28.10 -20.41
C MET A 1 32.07 27.29 -19.12
N ARG A 2 33.15 26.52 -18.87
CA ARG A 2 33.27 25.66 -17.66
C ARG A 2 33.15 26.37 -16.31
N GLU A 3 33.66 27.59 -16.17
CA GLU A 3 33.66 28.32 -14.88
C GLU A 3 32.27 28.88 -14.54
N GLN A 4 31.56 29.42 -15.54
CA GLN A 4 30.18 29.87 -15.39
C GLN A 4 29.24 28.69 -15.08
N ASP A 5 29.44 27.54 -15.74
CA ASP A 5 28.66 26.33 -15.48
C ASP A 5 28.92 25.76 -14.08
N GLN A 6 30.15 25.87 -13.58
CA GLN A 6 30.50 25.51 -12.21
C GLN A 6 29.86 26.46 -11.18
N LEU A 7 29.91 27.77 -11.42
CA LEU A 7 29.28 28.78 -10.55
C LEU A 7 27.76 28.57 -10.49
N ASN A 8 27.11 28.40 -11.65
CA ASN A 8 25.68 28.08 -11.73
C ASN A 8 25.35 26.78 -11.00
N GLY A 9 26.19 25.76 -11.16
CA GLY A 9 26.07 24.50 -10.44
C GLY A 9 26.15 24.69 -8.92
N GLN A 10 27.07 25.52 -8.43
CA GLN A 10 27.20 25.81 -6.99
C GLN A 10 26.01 26.59 -6.45
N LEU A 11 25.51 27.60 -7.18
CA LEU A 11 24.31 28.35 -6.81
C LEU A 11 23.10 27.42 -6.65
N ILE A 12 22.87 26.53 -7.61
CA ILE A 12 21.82 25.51 -7.51
C ILE A 12 22.04 24.62 -6.29
N GLY A 13 23.27 24.17 -6.06
CA GLY A 13 23.64 23.34 -4.92
C GLY A 13 23.34 23.99 -3.56
N TRP A 14 23.55 25.30 -3.44
CA TRP A 14 23.16 26.06 -2.24
C TRP A 14 21.64 26.09 -2.05
N VAL A 15 20.88 26.33 -3.12
CA VAL A 15 19.40 26.41 -3.07
C VAL A 15 18.77 25.06 -2.66
N ILE A 16 19.30 23.95 -3.17
CA ILE A 16 18.74 22.61 -2.91
C ILE A 16 19.34 21.91 -1.68
N LEU A 17 20.26 22.53 -0.93
CA LEU A 17 20.95 21.88 0.18
C LEU A 17 19.99 21.39 1.27
N CYS A 18 19.03 22.23 1.67
CA CYS A 18 18.00 21.86 2.65
C CYS A 18 17.10 20.73 2.11
N ILE A 19 16.71 20.80 0.84
CA ILE A 19 15.89 19.77 0.19
C ILE A 19 16.64 18.43 0.19
N ARG A 20 17.93 18.44 -0.16
CA ARG A 20 18.79 17.25 -0.16
C ARG A 20 18.85 16.60 1.22
N PHE A 21 19.08 17.42 2.26
CA PHE A 21 19.15 16.93 3.62
C PHE A 21 17.81 16.36 4.10
N VAL A 22 16.70 17.09 3.92
CA VAL A 22 15.37 16.67 4.38
C VAL A 22 14.90 15.42 3.62
N GLN A 23 15.06 15.36 2.30
CA GLN A 23 14.76 14.15 1.52
C GLN A 23 15.57 12.97 2.06
N GLY A 24 16.88 13.17 2.25
CA GLY A 24 17.76 12.15 2.80
C GLY A 24 17.33 11.68 4.19
N TRP A 25 16.93 12.61 5.06
CA TRP A 25 16.44 12.33 6.41
C TRP A 25 15.15 11.51 6.42
N ILE A 26 14.19 11.84 5.56
CA ILE A 26 12.91 11.10 5.46
C ILE A 26 13.16 9.63 5.10
N PHE A 27 13.97 9.38 4.07
CA PHE A 27 14.26 8.02 3.59
C PHE A 27 15.19 7.25 4.54
N TRP A 28 16.19 7.92 5.12
CA TRP A 28 17.01 7.34 6.18
C TRP A 28 16.16 6.98 7.40
N GLY A 29 15.23 7.84 7.81
CA GLY A 29 14.31 7.60 8.92
C GLY A 29 13.39 6.40 8.65
N GLY A 30 12.88 6.28 7.43
CA GLY A 30 12.06 5.14 7.00
C GLY A 30 12.81 3.80 7.13
N GLY A 31 14.00 3.71 6.56
CA GLY A 31 14.83 2.51 6.61
C GLY A 31 15.37 2.21 8.01
N SER A 32 15.93 3.20 8.70
CA SER A 32 16.50 3.04 10.05
C SER A 32 15.45 2.68 11.10
N ARG A 33 14.22 3.19 10.96
CA ARG A 33 13.10 2.75 11.80
C ARG A 33 12.86 1.26 11.69
N ARG A 34 12.96 0.68 10.49
CA ARG A 34 12.72 -0.77 10.28
C ARG A 34 13.91 -1.64 10.67
N PHE A 35 15.14 -1.17 10.49
CA PHE A 35 16.33 -1.97 10.81
C PHE A 35 16.84 -1.80 12.24
N ILE A 36 16.64 -0.64 12.86
CA ILE A 36 17.31 -0.26 14.11
C ILE A 36 16.28 0.01 15.21
N TYR A 37 15.32 0.93 14.99
CA TYR A 37 14.49 1.44 16.09
C TYR A 37 13.23 0.58 16.36
N ASP A 38 12.68 -0.06 15.35
CA ASP A 38 11.46 -0.87 15.42
C ASP A 38 11.56 -2.10 14.48
N PRO A 39 12.45 -3.05 14.81
CA PRO A 39 12.71 -4.24 13.98
C PRO A 39 11.51 -5.19 13.90
N GLN A 40 10.48 -5.00 14.73
CA GLN A 40 9.24 -5.79 14.66
C GLN A 40 8.54 -5.64 13.31
N LYS A 41 8.77 -4.52 12.60
CA LYS A 41 8.23 -4.30 11.25
C LYS A 41 8.78 -5.26 10.19
N LEU A 42 9.95 -5.85 10.45
CA LEU A 42 10.59 -6.85 9.59
C LEU A 42 10.46 -8.28 10.14
N ASN A 43 9.79 -8.47 11.28
CA ASN A 43 9.58 -9.78 11.87
C ASN A 43 8.28 -10.41 11.33
N PRO A 44 8.32 -11.52 10.58
CA PRO A 44 7.13 -12.18 10.02
C PRO A 44 6.10 -12.64 11.05
N TYR A 45 6.51 -12.81 12.30
CA TYR A 45 5.64 -13.29 13.39
C TYR A 45 5.07 -12.15 14.24
N ALA A 46 5.48 -10.90 13.98
CA ALA A 46 4.98 -9.76 14.72
C ALA A 46 3.68 -9.21 14.10
N PRO A 47 2.75 -8.68 14.91
CA PRO A 47 1.54 -8.04 14.39
C PRO A 47 1.85 -6.79 13.57
N GLN A 48 2.99 -6.15 13.84
CA GLN A 48 3.47 -4.96 13.12
C GLN A 48 4.22 -5.29 11.83
N TRP A 49 4.24 -6.56 11.41
CA TRP A 49 4.91 -6.97 10.18
C TRP A 49 4.36 -6.21 8.97
N MET A 50 5.27 -5.69 8.15
CA MET A 50 4.93 -4.87 6.98
C MET A 50 4.04 -5.57 5.94
N ALA A 51 4.01 -6.91 5.89
CA ALA A 51 3.09 -7.64 5.02
C ALA A 51 1.61 -7.34 5.32
N ASN A 52 1.26 -7.10 6.60
CA ASN A 52 -0.10 -6.72 7.00
C ASN A 52 -0.50 -5.37 6.36
N LYS A 53 0.44 -4.42 6.28
CA LYS A 53 0.22 -3.12 5.62
C LYS A 53 0.13 -3.27 4.09
N ILE A 54 0.97 -4.11 3.51
CA ILE A 54 0.93 -4.38 2.06
C ILE A 54 -0.40 -5.02 1.67
N GLN A 55 -0.90 -5.97 2.47
CA GLN A 55 -2.21 -6.56 2.27
C GLN A 55 -3.31 -5.52 2.40
N SER A 56 -3.31 -4.67 3.43
CA SER A 56 -4.33 -3.63 3.60
C SER A 56 -4.42 -2.64 2.45
N ALA A 57 -3.34 -2.42 1.69
CA ALA A 57 -3.33 -1.51 0.55
C ALA A 57 -4.01 -2.09 -0.71
N MET A 58 -4.24 -3.40 -0.75
CA MET A 58 -4.65 -4.13 -1.95
C MET A 58 -5.99 -3.67 -2.56
N PRO A 59 -7.08 -3.44 -1.79
CA PRO A 59 -8.40 -3.20 -2.39
C PRO A 59 -8.53 -1.96 -3.29
N GLY A 60 -7.83 -0.86 -2.99
CA GLY A 60 -7.92 0.39 -3.76
C GLY A 60 -6.66 0.77 -4.51
N ALA A 61 -5.74 -0.16 -4.71
CA ALA A 61 -4.50 0.08 -5.42
C ALA A 61 -4.76 0.45 -6.90
N LEU A 62 -4.06 1.47 -7.39
CA LEU A 62 -4.26 2.00 -8.74
C LEU A 62 -3.59 1.08 -9.79
N PHE A 63 -4.11 1.07 -11.03
CA PHE A 63 -3.62 0.23 -12.15
C PHE A 63 -3.70 -1.28 -11.92
N ASP A 64 -4.69 -1.76 -11.16
CA ASP A 64 -4.86 -3.19 -10.86
C ASP A 64 -3.60 -3.81 -10.20
N LEU A 65 -2.87 -3.00 -9.45
CA LEU A 65 -1.73 -3.46 -8.66
C LEU A 65 -2.16 -4.47 -7.57
N SER A 66 -3.46 -4.58 -7.29
CA SER A 66 -4.04 -5.57 -6.39
C SER A 66 -3.60 -6.99 -6.74
N SER A 67 -3.59 -7.34 -8.04
CA SER A 67 -3.14 -8.65 -8.53
C SER A 67 -1.65 -8.90 -8.27
N VAL A 68 -0.82 -7.87 -8.44
CA VAL A 68 0.63 -7.92 -8.16
C VAL A 68 0.89 -8.09 -6.66
N VAL A 69 0.14 -7.34 -5.84
CA VAL A 69 0.20 -7.45 -4.38
C VAL A 69 -0.24 -8.85 -3.95
N SER A 70 -1.37 -9.35 -4.46
CA SER A 70 -1.85 -10.70 -4.16
C SER A 70 -0.82 -11.76 -4.51
N PHE A 71 -0.20 -11.70 -5.69
CA PHE A 71 0.90 -12.60 -6.08
C PHE A 71 2.05 -12.54 -5.07
N LEU A 72 2.49 -11.35 -4.69
CA LEU A 72 3.57 -11.18 -3.72
C LEU A 72 3.20 -11.79 -2.36
N LEU A 73 1.98 -11.60 -1.89
CA LEU A 73 1.50 -12.12 -0.60
C LEU A 73 1.48 -13.65 -0.53
N HIS A 74 1.26 -14.33 -1.67
CA HIS A 74 1.33 -15.78 -1.79
C HIS A 74 2.76 -16.34 -1.81
N HIS A 75 3.75 -15.50 -2.14
CA HIS A 75 5.15 -15.90 -2.28
C HIS A 75 6.02 -15.32 -1.15
N PHE A 76 6.00 -15.97 0.02
CA PHE A 76 6.68 -15.49 1.23
C PHE A 76 8.15 -15.09 1.02
N ILE A 77 8.96 -15.92 0.35
CA ILE A 77 10.39 -15.63 0.14
C ILE A 77 10.56 -14.36 -0.69
N LEU A 78 9.76 -14.22 -1.75
CA LEU A 78 9.78 -13.04 -2.63
C LEU A 78 9.34 -11.80 -1.87
N LEU A 79 8.23 -11.88 -1.11
CA LEU A 79 7.73 -10.80 -0.26
C LEU A 79 8.78 -10.36 0.76
N TYR A 80 9.37 -11.30 1.49
CA TYR A 80 10.35 -11.01 2.54
C TYR A 80 11.59 -10.31 1.98
N VAL A 81 12.14 -10.83 0.87
CA VAL A 81 13.28 -10.21 0.17
C VAL A 81 12.91 -8.85 -0.38
N ALA A 82 11.71 -8.67 -0.95
CA ALA A 82 11.25 -7.39 -1.46
C ALA A 82 11.12 -6.34 -0.33
N ILE A 83 10.57 -6.72 0.83
CA ILE A 83 10.44 -5.85 2.00
C ILE A 83 11.82 -5.41 2.51
N ILE A 84 12.78 -6.34 2.63
CA ILE A 84 14.14 -6.02 3.06
C ILE A 84 14.84 -5.14 2.02
N GLY A 85 14.77 -5.51 0.74
CA GLY A 85 15.38 -4.78 -0.36
C GLY A 85 14.85 -3.35 -0.46
N PHE A 86 13.53 -3.18 -0.39
CA PHE A 86 12.88 -1.86 -0.35
C PHE A 86 13.36 -1.02 0.85
N SER A 87 13.38 -1.61 2.04
CA SER A 87 13.85 -0.92 3.26
C SER A 87 15.33 -0.54 3.18
N LEU A 88 16.15 -1.39 2.57
CA LEU A 88 17.58 -1.14 2.37
C LEU A 88 17.80 -0.02 1.34
N LEU A 89 17.04 -0.01 0.25
CA LEU A 89 17.07 1.06 -0.74
C LEU A 89 16.66 2.41 -0.14
N GLU A 90 15.63 2.45 0.71
CA GLU A 90 15.26 3.66 1.46
C GLU A 90 16.42 4.12 2.36
N LEU A 91 17.01 3.20 3.14
CA LEU A 91 18.11 3.54 4.04
C LEU A 91 19.33 4.09 3.29
N LEU A 92 19.78 3.37 2.26
CA LEU A 92 20.98 3.71 1.50
C LEU A 92 20.79 4.99 0.67
N SER A 93 19.64 5.18 0.05
CA SER A 93 19.33 6.42 -0.66
C SER A 93 19.27 7.60 0.31
N GLY A 94 18.69 7.41 1.50
CA GLY A 94 18.66 8.41 2.56
C GLY A 94 20.06 8.86 2.99
N VAL A 95 20.92 7.90 3.35
CA VAL A 95 22.33 8.18 3.69
C VAL A 95 23.07 8.84 2.52
N GLY A 96 22.87 8.33 1.30
CA GLY A 96 23.45 8.89 0.09
C GLY A 96 23.10 10.37 -0.09
N LEU A 97 21.85 10.75 0.09
CA LEU A 97 21.42 12.15 0.00
C LEU A 97 21.96 13.03 1.13
N ILE A 98 21.96 12.54 2.38
CA ILE A 98 22.53 13.29 3.52
C ILE A 98 24.00 13.64 3.23
N LEU A 99 24.80 12.66 2.80
CA LEU A 99 26.21 12.83 2.48
C LEU A 99 26.48 13.49 1.12
N GLY A 100 25.46 13.57 0.25
CA GLY A 100 25.61 13.98 -1.15
C GLY A 100 26.50 13.03 -1.95
N PHE A 101 26.29 11.72 -1.79
CA PHE A 101 26.96 10.63 -2.51
C PHE A 101 26.01 9.96 -3.49
N CYS A 102 26.41 9.79 -4.75
CA CYS A 102 25.55 9.28 -5.82
C CYS A 102 24.19 10.00 -5.84
N THR A 103 24.21 11.34 -5.71
CA THR A 103 23.00 12.13 -5.39
C THR A 103 21.87 11.88 -6.37
N ARG A 104 22.16 11.80 -7.67
CA ARG A 104 21.13 11.57 -8.69
C ARG A 104 20.53 10.17 -8.59
N ALA A 105 21.36 9.15 -8.41
CA ALA A 105 20.88 7.78 -8.25
C ALA A 105 20.03 7.64 -6.98
N ALA A 106 20.48 8.20 -5.86
CA ALA A 106 19.71 8.20 -4.63
C ALA A 106 18.37 8.94 -4.80
N ALA A 107 18.39 10.12 -5.44
CA ALA A 107 17.17 10.87 -5.74
C ALA A 107 16.21 10.10 -6.67
N MET A 108 16.71 9.41 -7.69
CA MET A 108 15.90 8.52 -8.56
C MET A 108 15.23 7.41 -7.76
N VAL A 109 15.97 6.73 -6.88
CA VAL A 109 15.41 5.70 -6.00
C VAL A 109 14.30 6.31 -5.13
N THR A 110 14.53 7.46 -4.50
CA THR A 110 13.51 8.10 -3.67
C THR A 110 12.26 8.50 -4.47
N ALA A 111 12.43 9.01 -5.69
CA ALA A 111 11.32 9.40 -6.56
C ALA A 111 10.49 8.18 -7.02
N VAL A 112 11.14 7.07 -7.39
CA VAL A 112 10.46 5.83 -7.77
C VAL A 112 9.69 5.24 -6.59
N ILE A 113 10.30 5.22 -5.39
CA ILE A 113 9.62 4.78 -4.17
C ILE A 113 8.39 5.65 -3.91
N SER A 114 8.50 6.96 -4.03
CA SER A 114 7.36 7.88 -3.89
C SER A 114 6.23 7.58 -4.87
N ILE A 115 6.55 7.30 -6.15
CA ILE A 115 5.55 6.89 -7.14
C ILE A 115 4.83 5.61 -6.71
N ILE A 116 5.58 4.57 -6.29
CA ILE A 116 4.99 3.31 -5.82
C ILE A 116 4.07 3.53 -4.62
N LEU A 117 4.50 4.34 -3.65
CA LEU A 117 3.68 4.65 -2.46
C LEU A 117 2.38 5.37 -2.84
N MET A 118 2.44 6.32 -3.78
CA MET A 118 1.24 7.01 -4.27
C MET A 118 0.25 6.05 -4.93
N LEU A 119 0.72 5.03 -5.65
CA LEU A 119 -0.13 4.07 -6.37
C LEU A 119 -0.75 3.01 -5.46
N LEU A 120 -0.07 2.64 -4.37
CA LEU A 120 -0.55 1.59 -3.47
C LEU A 120 -1.44 2.16 -2.35
N PHE A 121 -1.03 3.27 -1.72
CA PHE A 121 -1.64 3.72 -0.47
C PHE A 121 -2.58 4.90 -0.62
N GLY A 122 -2.66 5.55 -1.79
CA GLY A 122 -3.37 6.84 -1.93
C GLY A 122 -4.87 6.85 -1.61
N TRP A 123 -5.51 5.68 -1.51
CA TRP A 123 -6.94 5.55 -1.23
C TRP A 123 -7.30 5.38 0.27
N GLN A 124 -6.36 4.93 1.11
CA GLN A 124 -6.63 4.31 2.42
C GLN A 124 -6.90 5.32 3.57
N GLY A 125 -7.78 6.30 3.32
CA GLY A 125 -8.33 7.19 4.36
C GLY A 125 -7.48 8.42 4.69
N SER A 126 -7.73 9.05 5.85
CA SER A 126 -7.14 10.33 6.26
C SER A 126 -5.63 10.23 6.49
N THR A 127 -5.17 9.19 7.18
CA THR A 127 -3.73 8.91 7.37
C THR A 127 -3.02 8.80 6.02
N CYS A 128 -3.67 8.19 5.03
CA CYS A 128 -3.07 7.96 3.72
C CYS A 128 -3.15 9.13 2.75
N LEU A 129 -3.99 10.13 3.02
CA LEU A 129 -3.86 11.43 2.38
C LEU A 129 -2.57 12.12 2.83
N ASP A 130 -2.21 12.01 4.11
CA ASP A 130 -0.93 12.52 4.62
C ASP A 130 0.25 11.77 3.99
N GLU A 131 0.13 10.45 3.83
CA GLU A 131 1.17 9.64 3.17
C GLU A 131 1.26 9.89 1.66
N TRP A 132 0.14 10.11 0.97
CA TRP A 132 0.12 10.49 -0.44
C TRP A 132 0.69 11.90 -0.65
N THR A 133 0.30 12.89 0.17
CA THR A 133 0.82 14.27 0.07
C THR A 133 2.31 14.31 0.40
N MET A 134 2.76 13.54 1.40
CA MET A 134 4.18 13.35 1.68
C MET A 134 4.90 12.73 0.47
N ALA A 135 4.33 11.68 -0.15
CA ALA A 135 4.92 11.02 -1.30
C ALA A 135 5.01 11.94 -2.52
N VAL A 136 4.00 12.78 -2.78
CA VAL A 136 4.02 13.81 -3.84
C VAL A 136 5.12 14.85 -3.60
N SER A 137 5.25 15.32 -2.36
CA SER A 137 6.33 16.25 -1.98
C SER A 137 7.70 15.60 -2.21
N ASN A 138 7.88 14.37 -1.75
CA ASN A 138 9.11 13.59 -1.94
C ASN A 138 9.41 13.31 -3.41
N LEU A 139 8.40 13.11 -4.26
CA LEU A 139 8.55 12.99 -5.71
C LEU A 139 9.10 14.29 -6.29
N SER A 140 8.50 15.43 -5.96
CA SER A 140 8.95 16.75 -6.42
C SER A 140 10.38 17.05 -5.97
N MET A 141 10.68 16.81 -4.69
CA MET A 141 12.02 16.95 -4.12
C MET A 141 13.03 16.03 -4.81
N GLY A 142 12.68 14.77 -5.04
CA GLY A 142 13.51 13.80 -5.77
C GLY A 142 13.81 14.23 -7.20
N LEU A 143 12.78 14.67 -7.96
CA LEU A 143 12.96 15.17 -9.33
C LEU A 143 13.83 16.44 -9.38
N ALA A 144 13.65 17.35 -8.42
CA ALA A 144 14.51 18.53 -8.29
C ALA A 144 15.98 18.15 -8.02
N LEU A 145 16.22 17.17 -7.14
CA LEU A 145 17.57 16.66 -6.84
C LEU A 145 18.20 15.91 -8.03
N ILE A 146 17.42 15.22 -8.85
CA ILE A 146 17.92 14.60 -10.10
C ILE A 146 18.44 15.67 -11.06
N LEU A 147 17.67 16.74 -11.25
CA LEU A 147 18.04 17.86 -12.12
C LEU A 147 19.28 18.59 -11.59
N ALA A 148 19.25 18.95 -10.30
CA ALA A 148 20.29 19.75 -9.66
C ALA A 148 21.60 18.98 -9.41
N GLY A 149 21.51 17.68 -9.09
CA GLY A 149 22.63 16.96 -8.48
C GLY A 149 23.01 17.59 -7.14
N SER A 150 24.29 17.52 -6.77
CA SER A 150 24.84 18.11 -5.56
C SER A 150 26.28 18.58 -5.75
N SER A 151 26.45 19.89 -5.82
CA SER A 151 27.73 20.57 -6.08
C SER A 151 28.37 21.18 -4.82
N VAL A 152 27.64 21.28 -3.71
CA VAL A 152 28.06 21.94 -2.46
C VAL A 152 27.86 20.98 -1.28
N TYR A 153 28.84 20.95 -0.36
CA TYR A 153 28.87 20.05 0.81
C TYR A 153 28.46 18.61 0.48
N SER A 154 29.05 18.04 -0.56
CA SER A 154 28.72 16.72 -1.08
C SER A 154 29.98 15.89 -1.32
N LEU A 155 29.90 14.59 -1.07
CA LEU A 155 30.96 13.65 -1.44
C LEU A 155 31.16 13.62 -2.96
N ASP A 156 30.09 13.77 -3.75
CA ASP A 156 30.17 13.86 -5.20
C ASP A 156 31.10 15.01 -5.64
N ALA A 157 30.93 16.21 -5.07
CA ALA A 157 31.77 17.36 -5.38
C ALA A 157 33.22 17.16 -4.93
N TRP A 158 33.41 16.52 -3.77
CA TRP A 158 34.74 16.15 -3.29
C TRP A 158 35.46 15.19 -4.24
N PHE A 159 34.77 14.16 -4.76
CA PHE A 159 35.33 13.23 -5.75
C PHE A 159 35.69 13.92 -7.05
N ILE A 160 34.85 14.83 -7.56
CA ILE A 160 35.14 15.61 -8.77
C ILE A 160 36.39 16.47 -8.58
N LYS A 161 36.53 17.12 -7.42
CA LYS A 161 37.71 17.94 -7.09
C LYS A 161 38.99 17.11 -7.06
N ARG A 162 38.94 15.90 -6.48
CA ARG A 162 40.11 15.02 -6.35
C ARG A 162 40.45 14.25 -7.62
N ARG A 163 39.44 13.92 -8.45
CA ARG A 163 39.60 13.14 -9.68
C ARG A 163 38.78 13.76 -10.84
N PRO A 164 39.29 14.82 -11.50
CA PRO A 164 38.57 15.52 -12.56
C PRO A 164 38.18 14.64 -13.76
N HIS A 165 38.93 13.57 -14.02
CA HIS A 165 38.64 12.59 -15.09
C HIS A 165 37.28 11.90 -14.94
N LEU A 166 36.68 11.90 -13.74
CA LEU A 166 35.34 11.33 -13.52
C LEU A 166 34.26 12.06 -14.33
N LEU A 167 34.43 13.36 -14.62
CA LEU A 167 33.51 14.13 -15.46
C LEU A 167 33.46 13.66 -16.92
N GLN A 168 34.42 12.87 -17.37
CA GLN A 168 34.43 12.28 -18.72
C GLN A 168 33.61 10.98 -18.79
N LYS A 169 33.25 10.40 -17.63
CA LYS A 169 32.57 9.11 -17.57
C LYS A 169 31.05 9.32 -17.51
N ARG A 170 30.32 8.80 -18.51
CA ARG A 170 28.86 8.93 -18.61
C ARG A 170 28.10 8.37 -17.41
N TRP A 171 28.53 7.23 -16.87
CA TRP A 171 27.91 6.62 -15.69
C TRP A 171 28.03 7.53 -14.46
N PHE A 172 29.16 8.23 -14.31
CA PHE A 172 29.39 9.14 -13.19
C PHE A 172 28.47 10.35 -13.32
N LEU A 173 28.35 10.94 -14.51
CA LEU A 173 27.43 12.06 -14.75
C LEU A 173 25.96 11.70 -14.55
N LEU A 174 25.57 10.45 -14.84
CA LEU A 174 24.20 9.98 -14.68
C LEU A 174 23.86 9.70 -13.21
N LEU A 175 24.74 8.99 -12.48
CA LEU A 175 24.47 8.53 -11.13
C LEU A 175 24.88 9.54 -10.04
N ASN A 176 25.94 10.31 -10.30
CA ASN A 176 26.48 11.31 -9.39
C ASN A 176 26.17 12.72 -9.89
N SER A 177 26.63 13.68 -9.10
CA SER A 177 26.49 15.10 -9.40
C SER A 177 27.49 15.54 -10.46
N GLY A 178 27.02 16.24 -11.49
CA GLY A 178 27.83 16.73 -12.59
C GLY A 178 27.06 17.73 -13.43
N PRO A 179 27.72 18.73 -14.03
CA PRO A 179 27.03 19.80 -14.72
C PRO A 179 26.28 19.24 -15.93
N TRP A 180 25.00 19.61 -16.07
CA TRP A 180 24.23 19.37 -17.27
C TRP A 180 24.26 20.61 -18.16
N ALA A 181 24.31 20.40 -19.47
CA ALA A 181 24.10 21.49 -20.41
C ALA A 181 22.72 22.12 -20.20
N PHE A 182 22.63 23.44 -20.31
CA PHE A 182 21.39 24.19 -20.07
C PHE A 182 20.21 23.65 -20.88
N THR A 183 20.41 23.31 -22.15
CA THR A 183 19.36 22.75 -23.01
C THR A 183 18.82 21.42 -22.50
N SER A 184 19.70 20.53 -22.01
CA SER A 184 19.29 19.24 -21.45
C SER A 184 18.54 19.44 -20.13
N LEU A 185 19.07 20.28 -19.24
CA LEU A 185 18.43 20.62 -17.98
C LEU A 185 17.03 21.19 -18.21
N ARG A 186 16.89 22.18 -19.10
CA ARG A 186 15.60 22.81 -19.44
C ARG A 186 14.60 21.79 -19.98
N ARG A 187 15.00 20.94 -20.94
CA ARG A 187 14.11 19.93 -21.54
C ARG A 187 13.64 18.93 -20.49
N THR A 188 14.55 18.38 -19.69
CA THR A 188 14.20 17.40 -18.65
C THR A 188 13.36 18.02 -17.55
N ALA A 189 13.62 19.29 -17.16
CA ALA A 189 12.80 20.00 -16.19
C ALA A 189 11.36 20.19 -16.67
N ILE A 190 11.15 20.54 -17.95
CA ILE A 190 9.80 20.65 -18.52
C ILE A 190 9.09 19.29 -18.52
N VAL A 191 9.78 18.22 -18.89
CA VAL A 191 9.22 16.85 -18.87
C VAL A 191 8.82 16.46 -17.44
N PHE A 192 9.70 16.67 -16.46
CA PHE A 192 9.41 16.39 -15.06
C PHE A 192 8.25 17.23 -14.53
N PHE A 193 8.15 18.51 -14.91
CA PHE A 193 7.03 19.36 -14.55
C PHE A 193 5.71 18.82 -15.12
N ILE A 194 5.66 18.55 -16.43
CA ILE A 194 4.46 17.99 -17.08
C ILE A 194 4.06 16.67 -16.44
N PHE A 195 5.02 15.76 -16.23
CA PHE A 195 4.78 14.50 -15.54
C PHE A 195 4.23 14.71 -14.13
N THR A 196 4.84 15.59 -13.34
CA THR A 196 4.42 15.85 -11.95
C THR A 196 3.02 16.41 -11.91
N VAL A 197 2.65 17.33 -12.80
CA VAL A 197 1.30 17.89 -12.89
C VAL A 197 0.30 16.79 -13.24
N ILE A 198 0.53 16.04 -14.33
CA ILE A 198 -0.39 14.98 -14.78
C ILE A 198 -0.54 13.90 -13.71
N PHE A 199 0.57 13.43 -13.14
CA PHE A 199 0.57 12.34 -12.18
C PHE A 199 -0.04 12.75 -10.85
N THR A 200 0.33 13.91 -10.32
CA THR A 200 -0.20 14.41 -9.03
C THR A 200 -1.68 14.71 -9.15
N VAL A 201 -2.08 15.49 -10.15
CA VAL A 201 -3.49 15.87 -10.31
C VAL A 201 -4.34 14.66 -10.70
N GLY A 202 -3.84 13.81 -11.60
CA GLY A 202 -4.56 12.62 -12.05
C GLY A 202 -4.76 11.58 -10.94
N THR A 203 -3.72 11.28 -10.15
CA THR A 203 -3.88 10.35 -9.02
C THR A 203 -4.73 10.95 -7.91
N TYR A 204 -4.64 12.27 -7.65
CA TYR A 204 -5.52 12.94 -6.69
C TYR A 204 -7.00 12.86 -7.12
N ASP A 205 -7.30 13.23 -8.36
CA ASP A 205 -8.68 13.18 -8.87
C ASP A 205 -9.21 11.75 -8.91
N PHE A 206 -8.37 10.75 -9.17
CA PHE A 206 -8.77 9.34 -9.07
C PHE A 206 -9.11 8.91 -7.63
N TYR A 207 -8.36 9.37 -6.62
CA TYR A 207 -8.60 8.95 -5.23
C TYR A 207 -9.65 9.79 -4.51
N ARG A 208 -9.80 11.07 -4.85
CA ARG A 208 -10.64 12.01 -4.10
C ARG A 208 -11.61 12.80 -4.97
N GLY A 209 -11.38 12.81 -6.28
CA GLY A 209 -12.05 13.73 -7.20
C GLY A 209 -11.77 15.19 -6.88
N ALA A 210 -12.77 16.04 -7.15
CA ALA A 210 -12.80 17.48 -6.90
C ALA A 210 -11.86 18.33 -7.76
N VAL A 211 -11.19 17.76 -8.77
CA VAL A 211 -10.45 18.53 -9.77
C VAL A 211 -11.15 18.48 -11.12
N PHE A 212 -11.32 17.28 -11.66
CA PHE A 212 -12.04 17.01 -12.91
C PHE A 212 -13.35 16.26 -12.65
N SER A 213 -13.42 15.47 -11.57
CA SER A 213 -14.60 14.72 -11.15
C SER A 213 -15.22 15.28 -9.87
N ARG A 214 -16.41 14.80 -9.48
CA ARG A 214 -17.03 15.18 -8.20
C ARG A 214 -16.26 14.54 -7.05
N TYR A 215 -16.27 15.19 -5.89
CA TYR A 215 -15.66 14.62 -4.68
C TYR A 215 -16.23 13.23 -4.36
N HIS A 216 -15.35 12.27 -4.07
CA HIS A 216 -15.70 10.92 -3.61
C HIS A 216 -14.64 10.37 -2.64
N ALA A 217 -15.00 9.34 -1.89
CA ALA A 217 -14.20 8.84 -0.77
C ALA A 217 -13.10 7.83 -1.15
N GLY A 218 -12.69 7.77 -2.43
CA GLY A 218 -11.81 6.71 -2.95
C GLY A 218 -12.45 5.86 -4.05
N PRO A 219 -11.66 5.03 -4.77
CA PRO A 219 -12.19 3.91 -5.55
C PRO A 219 -12.91 2.88 -4.67
N VAL A 220 -12.50 2.79 -3.40
CA VAL A 220 -13.11 2.01 -2.32
C VAL A 220 -13.14 2.89 -1.06
N SER A 221 -14.11 2.66 -0.16
CA SER A 221 -14.25 3.49 1.04
C SER A 221 -13.25 3.09 2.13
N ALA A 222 -12.50 4.05 2.65
CA ALA A 222 -11.62 3.84 3.81
C ALA A 222 -12.32 4.03 5.17
N ASP A 223 -13.56 4.53 5.17
CA ASP A 223 -14.31 4.84 6.40
C ASP A 223 -15.44 3.85 6.65
N VAL A 224 -15.96 3.22 5.58
CA VAL A 224 -17.11 2.33 5.62
C VAL A 224 -16.68 0.95 5.16
N PHE A 225 -16.85 -0.05 6.03
CA PHE A 225 -16.65 -1.43 5.65
C PHE A 225 -17.57 -1.84 4.50
N HIS A 226 -17.00 -2.56 3.54
CA HIS A 226 -17.72 -3.32 2.54
C HIS A 226 -17.25 -4.77 2.61
N LEU A 227 -18.21 -5.70 2.54
CA LEU A 227 -17.96 -7.13 2.50
C LEU A 227 -18.45 -7.67 1.16
N SER A 228 -17.61 -8.42 0.47
CA SER A 228 -17.99 -9.18 -0.71
C SER A 228 -18.18 -10.64 -0.34
N LEU A 229 -19.38 -11.16 -0.62
CA LEU A 229 -19.77 -12.55 -0.40
C LEU A 229 -19.88 -13.25 -1.76
N SER A 230 -19.24 -14.41 -1.91
CA SER A 230 -19.26 -15.15 -3.19
C SER A 230 -19.06 -16.65 -2.99
N ASN A 231 -19.19 -17.43 -4.08
CA ASN A 231 -18.97 -18.88 -4.11
C ASN A 231 -19.72 -19.65 -3.02
N GLY A 232 -20.98 -19.26 -2.80
CA GLY A 232 -21.85 -19.88 -1.81
C GLY A 232 -22.24 -21.30 -2.20
N GLN A 233 -22.14 -22.23 -1.25
CA GLN A 233 -22.59 -23.61 -1.36
C GLN A 233 -23.36 -23.95 -0.09
N LEU A 234 -24.56 -24.50 -0.28
CA LEU A 234 -25.45 -24.93 0.79
C LEU A 234 -25.62 -26.44 0.69
N ASP A 235 -25.36 -27.14 1.79
CA ASP A 235 -25.55 -28.58 1.89
C ASP A 235 -26.91 -28.92 2.52
N ALA A 236 -27.47 -30.09 2.19
CA ALA A 236 -28.77 -30.54 2.70
C ALA A 236 -28.83 -30.70 4.23
N ASN A 237 -27.65 -30.78 4.89
CA ASN A 237 -27.50 -30.84 6.34
C ASN A 237 -27.49 -29.46 7.02
N GLY A 238 -27.70 -28.37 6.27
CA GLY A 238 -27.66 -26.99 6.79
C GLY A 238 -26.29 -26.33 6.79
N SER A 239 -25.23 -27.06 6.42
CA SER A 239 -23.88 -26.47 6.37
C SER A 239 -23.76 -25.50 5.21
N VAL A 240 -23.13 -24.34 5.48
CA VAL A 240 -22.93 -23.30 4.48
C VAL A 240 -21.45 -23.05 4.30
N ARG A 241 -21.00 -23.01 3.07
CA ARG A 241 -19.65 -22.63 2.68
C ARG A 241 -19.72 -21.44 1.76
N PHE A 242 -18.96 -20.39 2.05
CA PHE A 242 -18.93 -19.20 1.21
C PHE A 242 -17.61 -18.46 1.37
N LYS A 243 -17.26 -17.67 0.36
CA LYS A 243 -16.10 -16.80 0.37
C LYS A 243 -16.50 -15.43 0.92
N LEU A 244 -15.78 -14.97 1.93
CA LEU A 244 -15.92 -13.66 2.57
C LEU A 244 -14.66 -12.85 2.30
N ASN A 245 -14.80 -11.66 1.72
CA ASN A 245 -13.72 -10.71 1.47
C ASN A 245 -14.07 -9.33 2.04
N VAL A 246 -13.13 -8.68 2.72
CA VAL A 246 -13.25 -7.29 3.21
C VAL A 246 -12.56 -6.37 2.21
N ASP A 247 -13.29 -5.89 1.22
CA ASP A 247 -12.77 -5.11 0.08
C ASP A 247 -12.89 -3.58 0.27
N ALA A 248 -13.40 -3.11 1.41
CA ALA A 248 -13.31 -1.72 1.83
C ALA A 248 -13.42 -1.60 3.36
N GLY A 249 -12.90 -0.52 3.93
CA GLY A 249 -13.04 -0.17 5.35
C GLY A 249 -11.79 0.43 5.97
N PRO A 250 -11.86 0.82 7.25
CA PRO A 250 -10.70 1.35 7.98
C PRO A 250 -9.65 0.27 8.25
N SER A 251 -8.38 0.66 8.14
CA SER A 251 -7.23 -0.23 8.38
C SER A 251 -6.86 -0.41 9.86
N THR A 252 -7.34 0.49 10.71
CA THR A 252 -6.99 0.55 12.14
C THR A 252 -7.90 -0.32 13.02
N VAL A 253 -9.07 -0.69 12.51
CA VAL A 253 -10.08 -1.47 13.22
C VAL A 253 -10.58 -2.54 12.27
N PRO A 254 -10.84 -3.78 12.72
CA PRO A 254 -11.44 -4.82 11.87
C PRO A 254 -12.97 -4.71 11.85
N ALA A 255 -13.60 -5.29 10.83
CA ALA A 255 -15.03 -5.53 10.82
C ALA A 255 -15.36 -6.67 11.81
N TYR A 256 -16.38 -6.48 12.64
CA TYR A 256 -16.87 -7.51 13.56
C TYR A 256 -18.19 -8.08 13.03
N ILE A 257 -18.18 -9.35 12.65
CA ILE A 257 -19.37 -10.08 12.22
C ILE A 257 -19.94 -10.78 13.44
N VAL A 258 -21.14 -10.37 13.83
CA VAL A 258 -21.76 -10.77 15.10
C VAL A 258 -22.90 -11.77 14.91
N ARG A 259 -23.41 -11.90 13.69
CA ARG A 259 -24.52 -12.80 13.38
C ARG A 259 -24.55 -13.14 11.90
N ILE A 260 -24.85 -14.40 11.59
CA ILE A 260 -25.17 -14.85 10.23
C ILE A 260 -26.50 -15.59 10.28
N GLU A 261 -27.38 -15.35 9.32
CA GLU A 261 -28.71 -15.95 9.23
C GLU A 261 -28.89 -16.59 7.85
N LEU A 262 -29.56 -17.74 7.80
CA LEU A 262 -30.00 -18.38 6.56
C LEU A 262 -31.52 -18.29 6.49
N LEU A 263 -32.04 -17.68 5.43
CA LEU A 263 -33.47 -17.51 5.20
C LEU A 263 -33.91 -18.40 4.03
N ASP A 264 -35.12 -18.94 4.11
CA ASP A 264 -35.76 -19.64 2.99
C ASP A 264 -36.37 -18.66 1.96
N SER A 265 -36.97 -19.21 0.90
CA SER A 265 -37.66 -18.45 -0.14
C SER A 265 -38.85 -17.61 0.35
N THR A 266 -39.32 -17.83 1.59
CA THR A 266 -40.39 -17.05 2.23
C THR A 266 -39.84 -15.96 3.15
N ASN A 267 -38.53 -15.75 3.18
CA ASN A 267 -37.80 -14.89 4.12
C ASN A 267 -37.94 -15.32 5.58
N LYS A 268 -38.24 -16.59 5.85
CA LYS A 268 -38.24 -17.13 7.20
C LYS A 268 -36.83 -17.60 7.55
N ILE A 269 -36.37 -17.22 8.73
CA ILE A 269 -35.07 -17.65 9.25
C ILE A 269 -35.14 -19.16 9.53
N VAL A 270 -34.27 -19.93 8.86
CA VAL A 270 -34.14 -21.37 9.00
C VAL A 270 -32.97 -21.72 9.90
N GLU A 271 -31.85 -21.01 9.77
CA GLU A 271 -30.69 -21.15 10.66
C GLU A 271 -30.15 -19.81 11.12
N THR A 272 -29.53 -19.79 12.29
CA THR A 272 -28.87 -18.60 12.85
C THR A 272 -27.58 -18.99 13.54
N TRP A 273 -26.47 -18.40 13.10
CA TRP A 273 -25.19 -18.44 13.77
C TRP A 273 -24.99 -17.14 14.53
N THR A 274 -25.21 -17.19 15.85
CA THR A 274 -25.01 -16.07 16.76
C THR A 274 -23.53 -15.84 17.05
N ALA A 275 -23.18 -14.71 17.67
CA ALA A 275 -21.82 -14.39 18.10
C ALA A 275 -21.16 -15.52 18.91
N SER A 276 -21.92 -16.21 19.77
CA SER A 276 -21.40 -17.36 20.54
C SER A 276 -21.03 -18.53 19.65
N THR A 277 -21.84 -18.81 18.63
CA THR A 277 -21.59 -19.89 17.66
C THR A 277 -20.40 -19.53 16.76
N LEU A 278 -20.35 -18.30 16.26
CA LEU A 278 -19.26 -17.80 15.40
C LEU A 278 -17.91 -17.81 16.13
N ARG A 279 -17.88 -17.40 17.41
CA ARG A 279 -16.67 -17.45 18.23
C ARG A 279 -16.18 -18.87 18.51
N ALA A 280 -17.10 -19.84 18.56
CA ALA A 280 -16.79 -21.23 18.81
C ALA A 280 -16.36 -22.00 17.55
N LEU A 281 -16.32 -21.36 16.38
CA LEU A 281 -15.89 -22.01 15.14
C LEU A 281 -14.43 -22.50 15.26
N PRO A 282 -14.15 -23.74 14.83
CA PRO A 282 -12.78 -24.24 14.80
C PRO A 282 -12.00 -23.48 13.72
N LYS A 283 -10.68 -23.32 13.91
CA LYS A 283 -9.81 -22.65 12.91
C LYS A 283 -9.89 -23.29 11.51
N ALA A 284 -10.16 -24.59 11.44
CA ALA A 284 -10.36 -25.32 10.19
C ALA A 284 -11.60 -24.87 9.40
N ALA A 285 -12.55 -24.19 10.05
CA ALA A 285 -13.71 -23.60 9.40
C ALA A 285 -13.42 -22.23 8.73
N LEU A 286 -12.24 -21.67 8.96
CA LEU A 286 -11.81 -20.36 8.42
C LEU A 286 -10.56 -20.55 7.56
N LEU A 287 -10.78 -20.93 6.30
CA LEU A 287 -9.71 -21.16 5.34
C LEU A 287 -9.30 -19.81 4.71
N ASN A 288 -8.34 -19.15 5.35
CA ASN A 288 -7.83 -17.85 4.91
C ASN A 288 -7.00 -17.97 3.64
N HIS A 289 -7.23 -17.06 2.69
CA HIS A 289 -6.50 -17.00 1.43
C HIS A 289 -5.08 -16.44 1.63
N TYR A 290 -4.91 -15.52 2.60
CA TYR A 290 -3.63 -14.91 2.95
C TYR A 290 -3.16 -15.30 4.35
N HIS A 291 -1.85 -15.31 4.58
CA HIS A 291 -1.27 -15.67 5.88
C HIS A 291 -1.25 -14.52 6.91
N TYR A 292 -1.55 -13.28 6.49
CA TYR A 292 -1.29 -12.05 7.25
C TYR A 292 -2.56 -11.47 7.88
N ASN A 293 -3.26 -10.54 7.20
CA ASN A 293 -4.58 -10.08 7.65
C ASN A 293 -5.58 -11.20 7.41
N LYS A 294 -6.04 -11.83 8.49
CA LYS A 294 -6.87 -13.03 8.47
C LYS A 294 -8.20 -12.79 9.14
N ILE A 295 -9.23 -13.44 8.62
CA ILE A 295 -10.48 -13.64 9.32
C ILE A 295 -10.24 -14.69 10.41
N ASP A 296 -10.55 -14.35 11.65
CA ASP A 296 -10.37 -15.21 12.83
C ASP A 296 -11.57 -15.07 13.78
N THR A 297 -11.66 -15.95 14.77
CA THR A 297 -12.65 -15.84 15.84
C THR A 297 -12.22 -14.80 16.87
N GLY A 298 -13.16 -13.96 17.31
CA GLY A 298 -12.97 -12.96 18.34
C GLY A 298 -14.02 -13.04 19.43
N ILE A 299 -13.94 -12.12 20.40
CA ILE A 299 -14.82 -12.13 21.58
C ILE A 299 -16.30 -11.96 21.20
N TYR A 300 -16.58 -11.23 20.12
CA TYR A 300 -17.93 -10.86 19.67
C TYR A 300 -18.40 -11.58 18.38
N GLY A 301 -17.70 -12.61 17.92
CA GLY A 301 -18.02 -13.34 16.69
C GLY A 301 -16.79 -13.52 15.80
N LEU A 302 -16.89 -13.21 14.51
CA LEU A 302 -15.72 -13.18 13.61
C LEU A 302 -15.11 -11.79 13.56
N VAL A 303 -13.79 -11.74 13.46
CA VAL A 303 -12.99 -10.53 13.25
C VAL A 303 -12.43 -10.59 11.85
N ALA A 304 -12.77 -9.60 11.02
CA ALA A 304 -12.41 -9.55 9.62
C ALA A 304 -11.69 -8.22 9.32
N PRO A 305 -10.35 -8.18 9.38
CA PRO A 305 -9.58 -6.97 9.06
C PRO A 305 -9.68 -6.59 7.58
N GLU A 306 -9.34 -5.34 7.26
CA GLU A 306 -9.28 -4.85 5.88
C GLU A 306 -8.41 -5.75 5.00
N SER A 307 -8.93 -6.03 3.79
CA SER A 307 -8.31 -6.91 2.80
C SER A 307 -8.15 -8.37 3.25
N ALA A 308 -8.80 -8.78 4.34
CA ALA A 308 -8.86 -10.19 4.72
C ALA A 308 -9.84 -10.95 3.84
N GLU A 309 -9.46 -12.15 3.47
CA GLU A 309 -10.20 -13.01 2.56
C GLU A 309 -10.13 -14.45 3.05
N ALA A 310 -11.28 -15.09 3.22
CA ALA A 310 -11.35 -16.48 3.67
C ALA A 310 -12.59 -17.18 3.11
N GLU A 311 -12.46 -18.48 2.94
CA GLU A 311 -13.60 -19.38 2.81
C GLU A 311 -14.07 -19.77 4.22
N VAL A 312 -15.32 -19.42 4.51
CA VAL A 312 -15.99 -19.62 5.80
C VAL A 312 -16.91 -20.81 5.70
N LEU A 313 -16.72 -21.77 6.60
CA LEU A 313 -17.57 -22.94 6.76
C LEU A 313 -18.42 -22.79 8.03
N LEU A 314 -19.73 -22.68 7.84
CA LEU A 314 -20.69 -22.67 8.93
C LEU A 314 -21.27 -24.08 9.09
N PRO A 315 -21.20 -24.68 10.29
CA PRO A 315 -21.79 -25.98 10.52
C PRO A 315 -23.31 -25.87 10.54
N GLY A 316 -24.01 -26.80 9.89
CA GLY A 316 -25.45 -26.94 10.02
C GLY A 316 -25.84 -27.30 11.46
N GLN A 317 -26.98 -26.82 11.92
CA GLN A 317 -27.46 -27.17 13.27
C GLN A 317 -27.99 -28.61 13.32
N GLN A 318 -27.90 -29.25 14.49
CA GLN A 318 -28.36 -30.63 14.66
C GLN A 318 -29.84 -30.72 14.28
N PHE A 319 -30.17 -31.72 13.42
CA PHE A 319 -31.52 -32.06 12.96
C PHE A 319 -32.15 -31.15 11.89
N THR A 320 -31.43 -30.19 11.31
CA THR A 320 -31.91 -29.46 10.13
C THR A 320 -31.79 -30.33 8.87
N ARG A 321 -32.92 -30.66 8.24
CA ARG A 321 -32.94 -31.10 6.83
C ARG A 321 -33.58 -29.99 6.02
N LEU A 322 -32.81 -29.41 5.12
CA LEU A 322 -33.26 -28.37 4.22
C LEU A 322 -33.94 -28.98 3.00
N ASN A 323 -35.04 -28.35 2.56
CA ASN A 323 -35.69 -28.71 1.31
C ASN A 323 -34.95 -28.07 0.14
N THR A 324 -34.94 -28.73 -1.01
CA THR A 324 -34.40 -28.16 -2.25
C THR A 324 -35.10 -26.84 -2.58
N GLY A 325 -34.32 -25.82 -2.94
CA GLY A 325 -34.84 -24.48 -3.22
C GLY A 325 -33.79 -23.39 -3.06
N SER A 326 -34.23 -22.15 -3.23
CA SER A 326 -33.39 -20.96 -3.06
C SER A 326 -33.43 -20.45 -1.62
N TYR A 327 -32.28 -20.03 -1.15
CA TYR A 327 -32.02 -19.53 0.20
C TYR A 327 -31.22 -18.23 0.13
N LEU A 328 -31.31 -17.44 1.19
CA LEU A 328 -30.58 -16.19 1.32
C LEU A 328 -29.72 -16.23 2.58
N LEU A 329 -28.40 -16.09 2.42
CA LEU A 329 -27.48 -15.93 3.53
C LEU A 329 -27.32 -14.44 3.84
N GLN A 330 -27.53 -14.06 5.10
CA GLN A 330 -27.38 -12.68 5.57
C GLN A 330 -26.29 -12.59 6.63
N VAL A 331 -25.26 -11.79 6.35
CA VAL A 331 -24.12 -11.54 7.25
C VAL A 331 -24.30 -10.18 7.90
N TYR A 332 -24.31 -10.14 9.23
CA TYR A 332 -24.51 -8.92 10.02
C TYR A 332 -23.24 -8.52 10.77
N THR A 333 -22.93 -7.23 10.70
CA THR A 333 -21.84 -6.61 11.45
C THR A 333 -22.33 -5.86 12.68
N ILE A 334 -21.41 -5.56 13.60
CA ILE A 334 -21.72 -4.88 14.87
C ILE A 334 -22.30 -3.46 14.68
N ASP A 335 -22.01 -2.81 13.55
CA ASP A 335 -22.54 -1.49 13.18
C ASP A 335 -23.94 -1.57 12.52
N GLY A 336 -24.56 -2.75 12.50
CA GLY A 336 -25.93 -2.96 12.02
C GLY A 336 -26.07 -3.08 10.51
N LYS A 337 -24.96 -3.12 9.75
CA LYS A 337 -24.98 -3.37 8.31
C LYS A 337 -25.19 -4.86 8.01
N ARG A 338 -25.67 -5.12 6.79
CA ARG A 338 -25.94 -6.46 6.27
C ARG A 338 -25.44 -6.65 4.85
N TRP A 339 -24.98 -7.86 4.57
CA TRP A 339 -24.64 -8.32 3.23
C TRP A 339 -25.36 -9.62 2.93
N ASN A 340 -25.79 -9.76 1.69
CA ASN A 340 -26.61 -10.85 1.22
C ASN A 340 -25.84 -11.71 0.23
N LEU A 341 -26.06 -13.02 0.29
CA LEU A 341 -25.58 -13.98 -0.71
C LEU A 341 -26.70 -14.96 -1.03
N ASP A 342 -27.09 -15.02 -2.29
CA ASP A 342 -28.05 -16.01 -2.77
C ASP A 342 -27.38 -17.40 -2.80
N LEU A 343 -28.10 -18.39 -2.29
CA LEU A 343 -27.67 -19.78 -2.22
C LEU A 343 -28.76 -20.66 -2.84
N ASP A 344 -28.37 -21.71 -3.54
CA ASP A 344 -29.30 -22.71 -4.05
C ASP A 344 -28.92 -24.09 -3.50
N LEU A 345 -29.92 -24.79 -2.95
CA LEU A 345 -29.81 -26.20 -2.60
C LEU A 345 -30.48 -27.03 -3.69
N LYS A 346 -29.67 -27.81 -4.41
CA LYS A 346 -30.11 -28.68 -5.51
C LYS A 346 -30.70 -29.99 -5.03
#